data_AF-A0A9P0PX00-F1
#
_entry.id   AF-A0A9P0PX00-F1
#
_cell.length_a   1.000
_cell.length_b   1.000
_cell.length_c   1.000
_cell.angle_alpha   90.00
_cell.angle_beta   90.00
_cell.angle_gamma   90.00
#
_symmetry.space_group_name_H-M   'P 1'
#
loop_
_entity.id
_entity.type
_entity.pdbx_description
1 polymer ?
#
loop_
_entity_poly.entity_id
_entity_poly.type
_entity_poly.pdbx_seq_one_letter_code
_entity_poly.pdbx_strand_id
1 'polypeptide(L)'
;MAGSGVLALPRAIVNTGYIGILLLVIFAFNAAYGGIRLGMCWSIVEERYHEHRSASRNPYSVIASKAVGKWAGALVSNCIRVTLFGAGTVYLLLSSQILQSLLMNALPNIGFCTYFLIAAILVIPLMWLGSPKEFSIVGLGASLTTVIACVLFFTQIAFDGKNLTKPVTHAVHGFDDFFTSFGTILFAFGGASFLPTIQNDMEDKTQFPKSVSIAFGIIMVIYFPIAVAGFFTYGEDVHPNVTLSLTKTLIVDIGNILIAMHLVFAFLIVMNTVVQDIEELFKIPREFGWKRCLTRTTVVVCCIIVGETIPEFDKILSLIGGSTITLLTFVFPPYFYKKLCDREEPGWDRVRQIPLFERIYIWNLILIGILGGAASTFSAIKAIAAQDSFTKPCWWHLFNDISEGSLTDIDQHVAQTHPVSQLAP
;
A
#
# COMPACT_ATOMS: atom_id res chain seq x y z
N MET A 1 -4.40 3.82 6.28
CA MET A 1 -3.08 3.22 6.54
C MET A 1 -3.25 1.73 6.76
N ALA A 2 -4.05 1.31 7.75
CA ALA A 2 -4.49 -0.08 7.87
C ALA A 2 -5.21 -0.55 6.58
N GLY A 3 -5.03 -1.81 6.20
CA GLY A 3 -5.50 -2.38 4.93
C GLY A 3 -4.57 -3.49 4.44
N SER A 4 -4.24 -3.50 3.15
CA SER A 4 -3.43 -4.53 2.47
C SER A 4 -2.07 -4.84 3.08
N GLY A 5 -1.41 -3.85 3.70
CA GLY A 5 -0.09 -4.04 4.30
C GLY A 5 -0.05 -5.21 5.29
N VAL A 6 -1.10 -5.38 6.10
CA VAL A 6 -1.17 -6.45 7.12
C VAL A 6 -1.14 -7.86 6.53
N LEU A 7 -1.65 -8.01 5.30
CA LEU A 7 -1.77 -9.32 4.66
C LEU A 7 -0.42 -9.86 4.19
N ALA A 8 0.54 -8.96 3.93
CA ALA A 8 1.88 -9.30 3.46
C ALA A 8 2.93 -9.41 4.58
N LEU A 9 2.63 -8.89 5.77
CA LEU A 9 3.60 -8.81 6.86
C LEU A 9 4.12 -10.18 7.33
N PRO A 10 3.30 -11.23 7.49
CA PRO A 10 3.82 -12.54 7.91
C PRO A 10 4.92 -13.06 6.99
N ARG A 11 4.69 -13.05 5.67
CA ARG A 11 5.72 -13.47 4.68
C ARG A 11 6.95 -12.58 4.74
N ALA A 12 6.76 -11.27 4.88
CA ALA A 12 7.89 -10.34 4.98
C ALA A 12 8.74 -10.58 6.24
N ILE A 13 8.14 -10.96 7.37
CA ILE A 13 8.89 -11.33 8.58
C ILE A 13 9.62 -12.66 8.38
N VAL A 14 9.00 -13.66 7.74
CA VAL A 14 9.67 -14.94 7.42
C VAL A 14 10.94 -14.68 6.61
N ASN A 15 10.82 -13.94 5.51
CA ASN A 15 11.94 -13.58 4.63
C ASN A 15 13.01 -12.68 5.29
N THR A 16 12.71 -12.00 6.39
CA THR A 16 13.69 -11.17 7.14
C THR A 16 14.16 -11.83 8.44
N GLY A 17 13.61 -13.00 8.76
CA GLY A 17 13.79 -13.69 10.03
C GLY A 17 13.36 -12.85 11.24
N TYR A 18 13.92 -13.17 12.40
CA TYR A 18 13.61 -12.49 13.68
C TYR A 18 13.88 -10.97 13.64
N ILE A 19 14.80 -10.51 12.80
CA ILE A 19 15.09 -9.07 12.61
C ILE A 19 13.84 -8.36 12.05
N GLY A 20 13.02 -9.03 11.24
CA GLY A 20 11.75 -8.50 10.73
C GLY A 20 10.79 -8.00 11.81
N ILE A 21 10.73 -8.70 12.95
CA ILE A 21 9.90 -8.30 14.11
C ILE A 21 10.39 -6.97 14.68
N LEU A 22 11.71 -6.80 14.79
CA LEU A 22 12.31 -5.55 15.25
C LEU A 22 12.09 -4.42 14.22
N LEU A 23 12.27 -4.70 12.92
CA LEU A 23 12.03 -3.74 11.84
C LEU A 23 10.57 -3.25 11.83
N LEU A 24 9.61 -4.15 12.08
CA LEU A 24 8.19 -3.80 12.16
C LEU A 24 7.95 -2.71 13.21
N VAL A 25 8.51 -2.86 14.42
CA VAL A 25 8.38 -1.89 15.51
C VAL A 25 9.11 -0.58 15.19
N ILE A 26 10.34 -0.68 14.68
CA ILE A 26 11.17 0.49 14.36
C ILE A 26 10.53 1.32 13.23
N PHE A 27 10.00 0.68 12.19
CA PHE A 27 9.38 1.40 11.08
C PHE A 27 8.06 2.04 11.47
N ALA A 28 7.26 1.41 12.33
CA ALA A 28 6.07 2.04 12.90
C ALA A 28 6.43 3.35 13.63
N PHE A 29 7.43 3.30 14.51
CA PHE A 29 7.90 4.47 15.25
C PHE A 29 8.46 5.56 14.33
N ASN A 30 9.33 5.17 13.38
CA ASN A 30 9.95 6.09 12.43
C ASN A 30 8.90 6.73 11.50
N ALA A 31 7.86 6.00 11.10
CA ALA A 31 6.77 6.53 10.28
C ALA A 31 5.90 7.51 11.07
N ALA A 32 5.60 7.22 12.33
CA ALA A 32 4.93 8.17 13.23
C ALA A 32 5.75 9.45 13.40
N TYR A 33 7.06 9.31 13.66
CA TYR A 33 7.97 10.45 13.76
C TYR A 33 8.00 11.26 12.46
N GLY A 34 8.16 10.61 11.31
CA GLY A 34 8.17 11.24 9.99
C GLY A 34 6.86 12.00 9.72
N GLY A 35 5.71 11.39 10.00
CA GLY A 35 4.39 12.02 9.86
C GLY A 35 4.21 13.25 10.76
N ILE A 36 4.66 13.17 12.02
CA ILE A 36 4.63 14.30 12.95
C ILE A 36 5.53 15.44 12.46
N ARG A 37 6.75 15.13 12.00
CA ARG A 37 7.67 16.14 11.42
C ARG A 37 7.09 16.76 10.16
N LEU A 38 6.41 15.97 9.34
CA LEU A 38 5.75 16.47 8.15
C LEU A 38 4.65 17.48 8.50
N GLY A 39 3.82 17.19 9.50
CA GLY A 39 2.80 18.14 9.94
C GLY A 39 3.38 19.39 10.59
N MET A 40 4.50 19.28 11.31
CA MET A 40 5.24 20.47 11.76
C MET A 40 5.75 21.31 10.60
N CYS A 41 6.20 20.69 9.50
CA CYS A 41 6.57 21.43 8.29
C CYS A 41 5.38 22.22 7.75
N TRP A 42 4.19 21.64 7.73
CA TRP A 42 2.98 22.33 7.30
C TRP A 42 2.68 23.54 8.20
N SER A 43 2.72 23.37 9.52
CA SER A 43 2.51 24.47 10.47
C SER A 43 3.54 25.59 10.30
N ILE A 44 4.80 25.26 10.00
CA ILE A 44 5.83 26.26 9.70
C ILE A 44 5.49 27.03 8.42
N VAL A 45 5.00 26.36 7.39
CA VAL A 45 4.61 26.98 6.12
C VAL A 45 3.40 27.91 6.32
N GLU A 46 2.37 27.49 7.06
CA GLU A 46 1.18 28.32 7.36
C GLU A 46 1.54 29.57 8.19
N GLU A 47 2.45 29.43 9.15
CA GLU A 47 2.94 30.53 9.99
C GLU A 47 3.63 31.60 9.13
N ARG A 48 4.53 31.15 8.24
CA ARG A 48 5.47 32.01 7.48
C ARG A 48 4.93 32.55 6.16
N TYR A 49 3.99 31.86 5.51
CA TYR A 49 3.47 32.24 4.19
C TYR A 49 1.96 32.47 4.25
N HIS A 50 1.55 33.74 4.27
CA HIS A 50 0.14 34.14 4.36
C HIS A 50 -0.77 33.49 3.30
N GLU A 51 -0.24 33.29 2.08
CA GLU A 51 -0.95 32.67 0.95
C GLU A 51 -1.34 31.20 1.20
N HIS A 52 -0.75 30.52 2.20
CA HIS A 52 -1.02 29.12 2.53
C HIS A 52 -1.81 28.94 3.82
N ARG A 53 -2.38 30.02 4.40
CA ARG A 53 -3.24 29.93 5.60
C ARG A 53 -4.65 29.40 5.29
N SER A 54 -5.03 29.36 4.02
CA SER A 54 -6.27 28.77 3.53
C SER A 54 -6.05 27.34 3.02
N ALA A 55 -7.15 26.65 2.74
CA ALA A 55 -7.11 25.25 2.33
C ALA A 55 -6.20 25.02 1.11
N SER A 56 -5.21 24.13 1.28
CA SER A 56 -4.29 23.73 0.22
C SER A 56 -4.58 22.30 -0.21
N ARG A 57 -4.75 22.08 -1.52
CA ARG A 57 -5.06 20.75 -2.08
C ARG A 57 -3.86 19.78 -1.99
N ASN A 58 -2.63 20.28 -2.12
CA ASN A 58 -1.42 19.45 -2.07
C ASN A 58 -0.37 20.06 -1.11
N PRO A 59 -0.64 20.01 0.20
CA PRO A 59 0.23 20.64 1.20
C PRO A 59 1.64 20.06 1.19
N TYR A 60 1.80 18.76 0.89
CA TYR A 60 3.11 18.13 0.89
C TYR A 60 4.02 18.64 -0.24
N SER A 61 3.50 18.76 -1.47
CA SER A 61 4.26 19.37 -2.58
C SER A 61 4.64 20.82 -2.28
N VAL A 62 3.77 21.57 -1.60
CA VAL A 62 4.04 22.93 -1.14
C VAL A 62 5.17 22.97 -0.11
N ILE A 63 5.13 22.09 0.90
CA ILE A 63 6.20 21.97 1.91
C ILE A 63 7.55 21.77 1.22
N ALA A 64 7.64 20.84 0.29
CA ALA A 64 8.87 20.57 -0.46
C ALA A 64 9.33 21.79 -1.27
N SER A 65 8.37 22.47 -1.92
CA SER A 65 8.64 23.69 -2.69
C SER A 65 9.19 24.83 -1.85
N LYS A 66 8.68 25.01 -0.64
CA LYS A 66 9.13 26.05 0.29
C LYS A 66 10.39 25.65 1.04
N ALA A 67 10.61 24.37 1.31
CA ALA A 67 11.80 23.89 2.01
C ALA A 67 13.05 23.87 1.12
N VAL A 68 12.92 23.45 -0.14
CA VAL A 68 14.07 23.16 -1.03
C VAL A 68 13.95 23.87 -2.38
N GLY A 69 12.75 24.01 -2.92
CA GLY A 69 12.49 24.68 -4.20
C GLY A 69 11.47 23.93 -5.07
N LYS A 70 10.99 24.58 -6.13
CA LYS A 70 9.89 24.07 -6.98
C LYS A 70 10.14 22.66 -7.55
N TRP A 71 11.40 22.31 -7.84
CA TRP A 71 11.75 20.97 -8.33
C TRP A 71 11.44 19.88 -7.29
N ALA A 72 11.64 20.15 -6.00
CA ALA A 72 11.35 19.21 -4.93
C ALA A 72 9.84 19.01 -4.75
N GLY A 73 9.04 20.07 -4.95
CA GLY A 73 7.58 19.96 -5.03
C GLY A 73 7.13 19.02 -6.16
N ALA A 74 7.70 19.19 -7.36
CA ALA A 74 7.42 18.31 -8.49
C ALA A 74 7.83 16.86 -8.21
N LEU A 75 8.99 16.64 -7.59
CA LEU A 75 9.46 15.31 -7.19
C LEU A 75 8.47 14.64 -6.21
N VAL A 76 8.10 15.33 -5.13
CA VAL A 76 7.13 14.83 -4.15
C VAL A 76 5.78 14.51 -4.80
N SER A 77 5.27 15.41 -5.65
CA SER A 77 4.01 15.17 -6.35
C SER A 77 4.06 13.92 -7.23
N ASN A 78 5.17 13.67 -7.94
CA ASN A 78 5.34 12.47 -8.76
C ASN A 78 5.49 11.21 -7.90
N CYS A 79 6.24 11.26 -6.80
CA CYS A 79 6.33 10.15 -5.86
C CYS A 79 4.94 9.77 -5.30
N ILE A 80 4.11 10.75 -4.96
CA ILE A 80 2.74 10.50 -4.47
C ILE A 80 1.91 9.81 -5.55
N ARG A 81 1.94 10.30 -6.80
CA ARG A 81 1.20 9.69 -7.91
C ARG A 81 1.59 8.22 -8.14
N VAL A 82 2.89 7.94 -8.19
CA VAL A 82 3.42 6.57 -8.35
C VAL A 82 2.99 5.69 -7.16
N THR A 83 3.08 6.20 -5.94
CA THR A 83 2.66 5.48 -4.73
C THR A 83 1.18 5.11 -4.77
N LEU A 84 0.32 6.07 -5.11
CA LEU A 84 -1.12 5.86 -5.12
C LEU A 84 -1.55 4.92 -6.26
N PHE A 85 -0.99 5.09 -7.46
CA PHE A 85 -1.27 4.19 -8.58
C PHE A 85 -0.84 2.75 -8.27
N GLY A 86 0.36 2.58 -7.72
CA GLY A 86 0.88 1.28 -7.35
C GLY A 86 0.09 0.62 -6.21
N ALA A 87 -0.27 1.37 -5.16
CA ALA A 87 -1.12 0.89 -4.08
C ALA A 87 -2.51 0.49 -4.59
N GLY A 88 -3.12 1.26 -5.49
CA GLY A 88 -4.37 0.89 -6.16
C GLY A 88 -4.26 -0.42 -6.92
N THR A 89 -3.17 -0.62 -7.66
CA THR A 89 -2.92 -1.89 -8.39
C THR A 89 -2.83 -3.08 -7.42
N VAL A 90 -2.09 -2.93 -6.31
CA VAL A 90 -2.02 -3.94 -5.24
C VAL A 90 -3.40 -4.24 -4.65
N TYR A 91 -4.21 -3.22 -4.39
CA TYR A 91 -5.55 -3.44 -3.81
C TYR A 91 -6.44 -4.22 -4.76
N LEU A 92 -6.37 -3.94 -6.06
CA LEU A 92 -7.12 -4.69 -7.07
C LEU A 92 -6.65 -6.16 -7.15
N LEU A 93 -5.34 -6.42 -7.11
CA LEU A 93 -4.79 -7.78 -7.07
C LEU A 93 -5.27 -8.56 -5.84
N LEU A 94 -5.14 -7.96 -4.65
CA LEU A 94 -5.58 -8.57 -3.39
C LEU A 94 -7.08 -8.81 -3.34
N SER A 95 -7.90 -7.84 -3.80
CA SER A 95 -9.35 -8.03 -3.92
C SER A 95 -9.68 -9.22 -4.81
N SER A 96 -8.92 -9.44 -5.88
CA SER A 96 -9.14 -10.53 -6.82
C SER A 96 -8.73 -11.89 -6.26
N GLN A 97 -7.62 -11.95 -5.50
CA GLN A 97 -7.21 -13.16 -4.78
C GLN A 97 -8.26 -13.57 -3.73
N ILE A 98 -8.80 -12.59 -3.00
CA ILE A 98 -9.84 -12.84 -2.00
C ILE A 98 -11.14 -13.26 -2.69
N LEU A 99 -11.53 -12.61 -3.79
CA LEU A 99 -12.71 -12.98 -4.57
C LEU A 99 -12.61 -14.42 -5.08
N GLN A 100 -11.45 -14.80 -5.63
CA GLN A 100 -11.18 -16.18 -6.02
C GLN A 100 -11.29 -17.13 -4.83
N SER A 101 -10.71 -16.76 -3.67
CA SER A 101 -10.78 -17.57 -2.47
C SER A 101 -12.22 -17.86 -2.01
N LEU A 102 -13.10 -16.86 -2.11
CA LEU A 102 -14.51 -16.96 -1.71
C LEU A 102 -15.37 -17.71 -2.72
N LEU A 103 -15.05 -17.63 -4.01
CA LEU A 103 -15.91 -18.16 -5.09
C LEU A 103 -15.37 -19.43 -5.77
N MET A 104 -14.19 -19.92 -5.40
CA MET A 104 -13.58 -21.09 -6.07
C MET A 104 -14.47 -22.34 -6.07
N ASN A 105 -15.34 -22.51 -5.05
CA ASN A 105 -16.26 -23.66 -5.00
C ASN A 105 -17.46 -23.49 -5.94
N ALA A 106 -17.88 -22.25 -6.22
CA ALA A 106 -18.99 -21.95 -7.11
C ALA A 106 -18.55 -21.90 -8.58
N LEU A 107 -17.31 -21.46 -8.84
CA LEU A 107 -16.73 -21.32 -10.18
C LEU A 107 -15.33 -21.95 -10.22
N PRO A 108 -15.23 -23.30 -10.19
CA PRO A 108 -13.96 -24.02 -10.03
C PRO A 108 -13.05 -23.97 -11.27
N ASN A 109 -13.62 -23.74 -12.46
CA ASN A 109 -12.88 -23.77 -13.73
C ASN A 109 -12.37 -22.38 -14.14
N ILE A 110 -12.34 -21.40 -13.24
CA ILE A 110 -11.94 -20.03 -13.55
C ILE A 110 -10.56 -19.74 -12.93
N GLY A 111 -9.60 -19.34 -13.77
CA GLY A 111 -8.26 -18.94 -13.33
C GLY A 111 -8.19 -17.54 -12.70
N PHE A 112 -7.09 -17.25 -12.01
CA PHE A 112 -6.87 -15.95 -11.34
C PHE A 112 -7.03 -14.74 -12.28
N CYS A 113 -6.55 -14.86 -13.52
CA CYS A 113 -6.66 -13.84 -14.56
C CYS A 113 -8.09 -13.34 -14.75
N THR A 114 -9.03 -14.28 -14.89
CA THR A 114 -10.44 -13.95 -15.08
C THR A 114 -11.05 -13.35 -13.81
N TYR A 115 -10.69 -13.83 -12.62
CA TYR A 115 -11.11 -13.20 -11.36
C TYR A 115 -10.61 -11.76 -11.23
N PHE A 116 -9.39 -11.48 -11.71
CA PHE A 116 -8.83 -10.13 -11.75
C PHE A 116 -9.61 -9.21 -12.68
N LEU A 117 -9.96 -9.69 -13.88
CA LEU A 117 -10.83 -8.95 -14.81
C LEU A 117 -12.23 -8.73 -14.23
N ILE A 118 -12.83 -9.74 -13.59
CA ILE A 118 -14.14 -9.62 -12.92
C ILE A 118 -14.09 -8.52 -11.85
N ALA A 119 -13.10 -8.56 -10.96
CA ALA A 119 -12.94 -7.55 -9.92
C ALA A 119 -12.78 -6.14 -10.52
N ALA A 120 -11.99 -6.00 -11.58
CA ALA A 120 -11.80 -4.73 -12.27
C ALA A 120 -13.10 -4.20 -12.90
N ILE A 121 -13.85 -5.07 -13.59
CA ILE A 121 -15.15 -4.73 -14.21
C ILE A 121 -16.15 -4.28 -13.15
N LEU A 122 -16.17 -4.91 -11.96
CA LEU A 122 -17.04 -4.51 -10.87
C LEU A 122 -16.68 -3.12 -10.31
N VAL A 123 -15.39 -2.75 -10.30
CA VAL A 123 -14.89 -1.49 -9.73
C VAL A 123 -14.97 -0.31 -10.72
N ILE A 124 -14.89 -0.55 -12.04
CA ILE A 124 -14.92 0.52 -13.06
C ILE A 124 -16.17 1.43 -12.95
N PRO A 125 -17.41 0.91 -12.85
CA PRO A 125 -18.59 1.77 -12.71
C PRO A 125 -18.56 2.60 -11.43
N LEU A 126 -18.03 2.04 -10.35
CA LEU A 126 -17.87 2.74 -9.07
C LEU A 126 -16.85 3.87 -9.17
N MET A 127 -15.81 3.71 -9.99
CA MET A 127 -14.83 4.75 -10.26
C MET A 127 -15.41 5.94 -11.01
N TRP A 128 -16.47 5.78 -11.82
CA TRP A 128 -17.06 6.92 -12.53
C TRP A 128 -17.72 7.93 -11.58
N LEU A 129 -18.14 7.47 -10.40
CA LEU A 129 -18.69 8.29 -9.34
C LEU A 129 -17.59 9.16 -8.71
N GLY A 130 -17.94 10.37 -8.27
CA GLY A 130 -17.03 11.22 -7.51
C GLY A 130 -16.69 10.64 -6.13
N SER A 131 -15.66 11.19 -5.51
CA SER A 131 -15.33 10.88 -4.12
C SER A 131 -16.56 11.13 -3.23
N PRO A 132 -16.85 10.25 -2.26
CA PRO A 132 -17.99 10.42 -1.37
C PRO A 132 -17.91 11.78 -0.65
N LYS A 133 -19.04 12.48 -0.54
CA LYS A 133 -19.12 13.79 0.13
C LYS A 133 -18.74 13.72 1.62
N GLU A 134 -18.91 12.55 2.25
CA GLU A 134 -18.61 12.29 3.66
C GLU A 134 -17.44 11.30 3.80
N PHE A 135 -16.23 11.78 3.53
CA PHE A 135 -15.02 10.97 3.56
C PHE A 135 -14.71 10.36 4.94
N SER A 136 -15.11 11.05 6.01
CA SER A 136 -14.88 10.62 7.40
C SER A 136 -15.65 9.34 7.75
N ILE A 137 -16.92 9.23 7.36
CA ILE A 137 -17.75 8.05 7.65
C ILE A 137 -17.24 6.83 6.88
N VAL A 138 -16.92 7.01 5.60
CA VAL A 138 -16.35 5.93 4.76
C VAL A 138 -15.00 5.47 5.32
N GLY A 139 -14.13 6.41 5.72
CA GLY A 139 -12.85 6.09 6.35
C GLY A 139 -12.99 5.34 7.68
N LEU A 140 -13.97 5.71 8.51
CA LEU A 140 -14.26 5.02 9.77
C LEU A 140 -14.79 3.61 9.54
N GLY A 141 -15.75 3.43 8.62
CA GLY A 141 -16.28 2.12 8.24
C GLY A 141 -15.21 1.20 7.65
N ALA A 142 -14.36 1.73 6.75
CA ALA A 142 -13.23 0.99 6.20
C ALA A 142 -12.21 0.60 7.29
N SER A 143 -11.99 1.44 8.29
CA SER A 143 -11.10 1.11 9.42
C SER A 143 -11.69 0.01 10.29
N LEU A 144 -12.99 0.09 10.59
CA LEU A 144 -13.69 -0.91 11.41
C LEU A 144 -13.70 -2.29 10.76
N THR A 145 -13.97 -2.37 9.45
CA THR A 145 -13.92 -3.64 8.70
C THR A 145 -12.54 -4.28 8.76
N THR A 146 -11.46 -3.48 8.68
CA THR A 146 -10.08 -3.99 8.83
C THR A 146 -9.80 -4.50 10.23
N VAL A 147 -10.20 -3.75 11.27
CA VAL A 147 -10.01 -4.15 12.67
C VAL A 147 -10.70 -5.49 12.94
N ILE A 148 -11.97 -5.61 12.56
CA ILE A 148 -12.76 -6.83 12.77
C ILE A 148 -12.11 -7.99 12.00
N ALA A 149 -11.75 -7.80 10.73
CA ALA A 149 -11.10 -8.84 9.95
C ALA A 149 -9.77 -9.31 10.57
N CYS A 150 -8.95 -8.39 11.07
CA CYS A 150 -7.69 -8.76 11.73
C CYS A 150 -7.95 -9.53 13.03
N VAL A 151 -8.98 -9.20 13.80
CA VAL A 151 -9.36 -10.01 14.98
C VAL A 151 -9.77 -11.43 14.56
N LEU A 152 -10.58 -11.57 13.49
CA LEU A 152 -10.99 -12.87 12.97
C LEU A 152 -9.80 -13.69 12.45
N PHE A 153 -8.90 -13.07 11.69
CA PHE A 153 -7.68 -13.72 11.19
C PHE A 153 -6.77 -14.12 12.34
N PHE A 154 -6.51 -13.25 13.30
CA PHE A 154 -5.70 -13.60 14.48
C PHE A 154 -6.30 -14.78 15.24
N THR A 155 -7.63 -14.78 15.40
CA THR A 155 -8.35 -15.90 16.03
C THR A 155 -8.14 -17.21 15.27
N GLN A 156 -8.24 -17.19 13.93
CA GLN A 156 -7.96 -18.37 13.12
C GLN A 156 -6.50 -18.82 13.21
N ILE A 157 -5.53 -17.89 13.13
CA ILE A 157 -4.10 -18.20 13.27
C ILE A 157 -3.82 -18.87 14.62
N ALA A 158 -4.45 -18.39 15.70
CA ALA A 158 -4.31 -19.00 17.01
C ALA A 158 -4.87 -20.43 17.08
N PHE A 159 -5.99 -20.70 16.39
CA PHE A 159 -6.52 -22.06 16.25
C PHE A 159 -5.60 -22.96 15.43
N ASP A 160 -5.09 -22.48 14.30
CA ASP A 160 -4.15 -23.20 13.45
C ASP A 160 -2.87 -23.54 14.24
N GLY A 161 -2.33 -22.58 14.99
CA GLY A 161 -1.16 -22.77 15.85
C GLY A 161 -1.38 -23.76 17.01
N LYS A 162 -2.59 -23.82 17.57
CA LYS A 162 -2.95 -24.82 18.59
C LYS A 162 -3.01 -26.24 18.01
N ASN A 163 -3.43 -26.37 16.76
CA ASN A 163 -3.53 -27.65 16.05
C ASN A 163 -2.21 -28.07 15.38
N LEU A 164 -1.15 -27.28 15.55
CA LEU A 164 0.15 -27.54 14.98
C LEU A 164 0.78 -28.78 15.66
N THR A 165 1.07 -29.80 14.86
CA THR A 165 1.62 -31.07 15.35
C THR A 165 3.13 -31.19 15.20
N LYS A 166 3.76 -30.30 14.42
CA LYS A 166 5.20 -30.29 14.13
C LYS A 166 5.73 -28.86 14.18
N PRO A 167 6.98 -28.64 14.61
CA PRO A 167 7.58 -27.31 14.58
C PRO A 167 7.66 -26.79 13.14
N VAL A 168 7.37 -25.50 12.95
CA VAL A 168 7.57 -24.83 11.66
C VAL A 168 9.03 -24.54 11.41
N THR A 169 9.43 -24.53 10.15
CA THR A 169 10.79 -24.19 9.74
C THR A 169 10.95 -22.69 9.53
N HIS A 170 12.15 -22.20 9.82
CA HIS A 170 12.58 -20.84 9.51
C HIS A 170 13.93 -20.91 8.81
N ALA A 171 13.99 -20.48 7.56
CA ALA A 171 15.21 -20.44 6.77
C ALA A 171 15.94 -19.10 6.95
N VAL A 172 17.25 -19.12 6.75
CA VAL A 172 18.02 -17.88 6.60
C VAL A 172 17.94 -17.46 5.14
N HIS A 173 17.27 -16.33 4.90
CA HIS A 173 17.09 -15.77 3.58
C HIS A 173 18.24 -14.85 3.16
N GLY A 174 18.45 -14.76 1.85
CA GLY A 174 19.51 -13.97 1.26
C GLY A 174 19.21 -12.47 1.21
N PHE A 175 20.16 -11.72 0.64
CA PHE A 175 20.07 -10.26 0.48
C PHE A 175 18.80 -9.81 -0.25
N ASP A 176 18.45 -10.48 -1.36
CA ASP A 176 17.32 -10.09 -2.21
C ASP A 176 15.97 -10.26 -1.48
N ASP A 177 15.75 -11.40 -0.83
CA ASP A 177 14.55 -11.70 -0.03
C ASP A 177 14.39 -10.73 1.15
N PHE A 178 15.51 -10.46 1.85
CA PHE A 178 15.53 -9.54 2.98
C PHE A 178 15.11 -8.14 2.53
N PHE A 179 15.74 -7.60 1.48
CA PHE A 179 15.48 -6.24 1.04
C PHE A 179 14.16 -6.08 0.26
N THR A 180 13.68 -7.13 -0.40
CA THR A 180 12.32 -7.15 -0.94
C THR A 180 11.29 -7.03 0.20
N SER A 181 11.48 -7.81 1.26
CA SER A 181 10.59 -7.81 2.41
C SER A 181 10.72 -6.57 3.30
N PHE A 182 11.92 -5.99 3.40
CA PHE A 182 12.16 -4.68 3.99
C PHE A 182 11.27 -3.61 3.34
N GLY A 183 11.16 -3.60 2.01
CA GLY A 183 10.26 -2.74 1.25
C GLY A 183 8.80 -2.99 1.57
N THR A 184 8.39 -4.25 1.68
CA THR A 184 7.03 -4.64 2.09
C THR A 184 6.67 -4.11 3.49
N ILE A 185 7.59 -4.21 4.46
CA ILE A 185 7.36 -3.67 5.82
C ILE A 185 7.26 -2.14 5.79
N LEU A 186 8.11 -1.46 4.99
CA LEU A 186 8.01 0.00 4.81
C LEU A 186 6.67 0.42 4.19
N PHE A 187 6.19 -0.33 3.19
CA PHE A 187 4.88 -0.08 2.60
C PHE A 187 3.77 -0.16 3.65
N ALA A 188 3.82 -1.13 4.56
CA ALA A 188 2.81 -1.31 5.59
C ALA A 188 2.64 -0.06 6.49
N PHE A 189 3.70 0.73 6.66
CA PHE A 189 3.67 2.00 7.40
C PHE A 189 3.66 3.24 6.48
N GLY A 190 3.30 3.05 5.21
CA GLY A 190 3.07 4.14 4.28
C GLY A 190 1.87 5.01 4.63
N GLY A 191 1.74 6.14 3.92
CA GLY A 191 0.62 7.05 4.06
C GLY A 191 0.93 8.38 4.75
N ALA A 192 2.17 8.62 5.16
CA ALA A 192 2.56 9.94 5.68
C ALA A 192 2.22 11.08 4.71
N SER A 193 2.20 10.80 3.40
CA SER A 193 1.97 11.79 2.34
C SER A 193 0.61 12.49 2.37
N PHE A 194 -0.42 11.89 2.98
CA PHE A 194 -1.74 12.51 3.11
C PHE A 194 -1.95 13.19 4.47
N LEU A 195 -1.05 12.99 5.43
CA LEU A 195 -1.22 13.54 6.77
C LEU A 195 -1.31 15.08 6.78
N PRO A 196 -0.54 15.83 5.96
CA PRO A 196 -0.70 17.28 5.87
C PRO A 196 -2.07 17.71 5.33
N THR A 197 -2.67 16.93 4.42
CA THR A 197 -4.02 17.19 3.93
C THR A 197 -5.04 16.98 5.06
N ILE A 198 -4.91 15.89 5.82
CA ILE A 198 -5.75 15.66 7.00
C ILE A 198 -5.57 16.80 8.00
N GLN A 199 -4.34 17.21 8.30
CA GLN A 199 -4.05 18.32 9.20
C GLN A 199 -4.67 19.63 8.71
N ASN A 200 -4.61 19.91 7.41
CA ASN A 200 -5.21 21.09 6.83
C ASN A 200 -6.73 21.14 7.04
N ASP A 201 -7.38 19.97 7.09
CA ASP A 201 -8.82 19.81 7.26
C ASP A 201 -9.25 19.61 8.74
N MET A 202 -8.30 19.54 9.68
CA MET A 202 -8.60 19.44 11.12
C MET A 202 -9.14 20.76 11.67
N GLU A 203 -10.23 20.68 12.44
CA GLU A 203 -10.77 21.82 13.20
C GLU A 203 -9.74 22.36 14.21
N ASP A 204 -9.14 21.48 15.02
CA ASP A 204 -8.04 21.81 15.93
C ASP A 204 -6.73 21.14 15.49
N LYS A 205 -5.91 21.89 14.76
CA LYS A 205 -4.59 21.45 14.26
C LYS A 205 -3.59 21.15 15.38
N THR A 206 -3.79 21.63 16.61
CA THR A 206 -2.88 21.37 17.73
C THR A 206 -2.90 19.91 18.19
N GLN A 207 -4.00 19.20 17.92
CA GLN A 207 -4.15 17.77 18.23
C GLN A 207 -3.46 16.86 17.22
N PHE A 208 -2.95 17.40 16.11
CA PHE A 208 -2.42 16.58 15.02
C PHE A 208 -1.33 15.58 15.46
N PRO A 209 -0.30 15.96 16.26
CA PRO A 209 0.72 14.99 16.70
C PRO A 209 0.14 13.86 17.56
N LYS A 210 -0.85 14.17 18.40
CA LYS A 210 -1.56 13.18 19.22
C LYS A 210 -2.35 12.22 18.32
N SER A 211 -3.07 12.74 17.33
CA SER A 211 -3.83 11.93 16.36
C SER A 211 -2.93 10.98 15.57
N VAL A 212 -1.77 11.47 15.07
CA VAL A 212 -0.79 10.62 14.37
C VAL A 212 -0.23 9.53 15.29
N SER A 213 0.12 9.87 16.52
CA SER A 213 0.67 8.91 17.49
C SER A 213 -0.33 7.81 17.83
N ILE A 214 -1.59 8.16 18.07
CA ILE A 214 -2.67 7.20 18.33
C ILE A 214 -2.91 6.32 17.10
N ALA A 215 -2.94 6.90 15.90
CA ALA A 215 -3.17 6.16 14.66
C ALA A 215 -2.09 5.09 14.43
N PHE A 216 -0.80 5.44 14.53
CA PHE A 216 0.29 4.46 14.39
C PHE A 216 0.33 3.45 15.55
N GLY A 217 -0.06 3.84 16.77
CA GLY A 217 -0.24 2.91 17.88
C GLY A 217 -1.31 1.85 17.59
N ILE A 218 -2.48 2.27 17.08
CA ILE A 218 -3.57 1.36 16.68
C ILE A 218 -3.10 0.45 15.54
N ILE A 219 -2.43 0.98 14.52
CA ILE A 219 -1.88 0.18 13.42
C ILE A 219 -0.94 -0.90 13.97
N MET A 220 -0.05 -0.54 14.90
CA MET A 220 0.88 -1.50 15.51
C MET A 220 0.14 -2.61 16.27
N VAL A 221 -0.88 -2.25 17.06
CA VAL A 221 -1.71 -3.22 17.80
C VAL A 221 -2.42 -4.21 16.87
N ILE A 222 -2.80 -3.77 15.66
CA ILE A 222 -3.47 -4.63 14.67
C ILE A 222 -2.45 -5.46 13.88
N TYR A 223 -1.32 -4.87 13.49
CA TYR A 223 -0.34 -5.48 12.61
C TYR A 223 0.56 -6.49 13.33
N PHE A 224 1.02 -6.15 14.53
CA PHE A 224 1.97 -6.97 15.27
C PHE A 224 1.45 -8.40 15.55
N PRO A 225 0.21 -8.61 16.05
CA PRO A 225 -0.28 -9.94 16.33
C PRO A 225 -0.39 -10.82 15.07
N ILE A 226 -0.89 -10.26 13.96
CA ILE A 226 -0.99 -11.00 12.70
C ILE A 226 0.39 -11.37 12.17
N ALA A 227 1.30 -10.40 12.12
CA ALA A 227 2.64 -10.60 11.57
C ALA A 227 3.44 -11.64 12.38
N VAL A 228 3.44 -11.51 13.72
CA VAL A 228 4.20 -12.39 14.60
C VAL A 228 3.54 -13.77 14.74
N ALA A 229 2.21 -13.84 14.89
CA ALA A 229 1.53 -15.13 14.97
C ALA A 229 1.62 -15.89 13.65
N GLY A 230 1.49 -15.21 12.51
CA GLY A 230 1.67 -15.82 11.19
C GLY A 230 3.09 -16.35 11.00
N PHE A 231 4.11 -15.60 11.43
CA PHE A 231 5.50 -16.07 11.44
C PHE A 231 5.65 -17.38 12.23
N PHE A 232 5.19 -17.43 13.49
CA PHE A 232 5.36 -18.62 14.34
C PHE A 232 4.43 -19.79 14.00
N THR A 233 3.30 -19.54 13.34
CA THR A 233 2.29 -20.57 13.03
C THR A 233 2.53 -21.24 11.68
N TYR A 234 2.98 -20.47 10.68
CA TYR A 234 3.12 -20.97 9.31
C TYR A 234 4.59 -21.08 8.85
N GLY A 235 5.50 -20.25 9.38
CA GLY A 235 6.91 -20.27 8.97
C GLY A 235 7.09 -20.17 7.45
N GLU A 236 7.97 -21.00 6.88
CA GLU A 236 8.24 -21.04 5.43
C GLU A 236 7.00 -21.29 4.54
N ASP A 237 5.97 -21.94 5.07
CA ASP A 237 4.75 -22.28 4.32
C ASP A 237 3.77 -21.11 4.19
N VAL A 238 4.07 -19.95 4.81
CA VAL A 238 3.21 -18.78 4.69
C VAL A 238 3.21 -18.25 3.25
N HIS A 239 2.02 -18.06 2.69
CA HIS A 239 1.84 -17.39 1.40
C HIS A 239 2.09 -15.89 1.53
N PRO A 240 2.48 -15.20 0.43
CA PRO A 240 2.60 -13.74 0.41
C PRO A 240 1.35 -13.02 0.90
N ASN A 241 0.17 -13.56 0.59
CA ASN A 241 -1.09 -13.16 1.20
C ASN A 241 -1.46 -14.16 2.30
N VAL A 242 -1.38 -13.72 3.56
CA VAL A 242 -1.65 -14.58 4.72
C VAL A 242 -3.04 -15.20 4.70
N THR A 243 -4.04 -14.56 4.09
CA THR A 243 -5.41 -15.10 4.08
C THR A 243 -5.52 -16.43 3.34
N LEU A 244 -4.59 -16.69 2.41
CA LEU A 244 -4.48 -17.96 1.68
C LEU A 244 -3.77 -19.05 2.50
N SER A 245 -3.11 -18.69 3.61
CA SER A 245 -2.44 -19.62 4.52
C SER A 245 -3.37 -20.09 5.65
N LEU A 246 -4.45 -19.36 5.91
CA LEU A 246 -5.40 -19.69 6.97
C LEU A 246 -6.20 -20.94 6.61
N THR A 247 -6.45 -21.82 7.59
CA THR A 247 -7.40 -22.92 7.39
C THR A 247 -8.77 -22.36 7.01
N LYS A 248 -9.37 -22.87 5.92
CA LYS A 248 -10.68 -22.41 5.44
C LYS A 248 -11.78 -22.69 6.47
N THR A 249 -12.35 -21.63 7.01
CA THR A 249 -13.46 -21.65 7.95
C THR A 249 -14.38 -20.46 7.69
N LEU A 250 -15.60 -20.49 8.25
CA LEU A 250 -16.53 -19.36 8.17
C LEU A 250 -15.94 -18.07 8.78
N ILE A 251 -15.07 -18.18 9.78
CA ILE A 251 -14.35 -17.04 10.39
C ILE A 251 -13.47 -16.34 9.34
N VAL A 252 -12.73 -17.14 8.57
CA VAL A 252 -11.87 -16.65 7.48
C VAL A 252 -12.69 -16.06 6.36
N ASP A 253 -13.80 -16.70 5.96
CA ASP A 253 -14.68 -16.20 4.90
C ASP A 253 -15.27 -14.84 5.26
N ILE A 254 -15.75 -14.67 6.50
CA ILE A 254 -16.25 -13.36 6.99
C ILE A 254 -15.11 -12.33 7.00
N GLY A 255 -13.92 -12.69 7.49
CA GLY A 255 -12.75 -11.79 7.47
C GLY A 255 -12.35 -11.37 6.05
N ASN A 256 -12.38 -12.31 5.11
CA ASN A 256 -12.12 -12.08 3.70
C ASN A 256 -13.15 -11.14 3.07
N ILE A 257 -14.45 -11.31 3.35
CA ILE A 257 -15.50 -10.38 2.88
C ILE A 257 -15.26 -8.96 3.42
N LEU A 258 -14.91 -8.82 4.71
CA LEU A 258 -14.63 -7.53 5.33
C LEU A 258 -13.40 -6.84 4.73
N ILE A 259 -12.31 -7.59 4.48
CA ILE A 259 -11.13 -7.05 3.81
C ILE A 259 -11.39 -6.74 2.34
N ALA A 260 -12.14 -7.58 1.62
CA ALA A 260 -12.52 -7.30 0.23
C ALA A 260 -13.30 -5.98 0.15
N MET A 261 -14.25 -5.76 1.06
CA MET A 261 -14.98 -4.49 1.18
C MET A 261 -14.02 -3.32 1.47
N HIS A 262 -13.11 -3.46 2.44
CA HIS A 262 -12.10 -2.45 2.73
C HIS A 262 -11.25 -2.11 1.50
N LEU A 263 -10.72 -3.12 0.81
CA LEU A 263 -9.83 -2.95 -0.34
C LEU A 263 -10.53 -2.26 -1.52
N VAL A 264 -11.81 -2.57 -1.77
CA VAL A 264 -12.60 -1.87 -2.79
C VAL A 264 -12.74 -0.39 -2.43
N PHE A 265 -13.15 -0.05 -1.21
CA PHE A 265 -13.24 1.37 -0.81
C PHE A 265 -11.88 2.07 -0.80
N ALA A 266 -10.83 1.40 -0.34
CA ALA A 266 -9.48 1.92 -0.34
C ALA A 266 -8.99 2.19 -1.77
N PHE A 267 -9.30 1.29 -2.71
CA PHE A 267 -9.03 1.48 -4.14
C PHE A 267 -9.76 2.71 -4.66
N LEU A 268 -11.07 2.84 -4.41
CA LEU A 268 -11.85 4.00 -4.86
C LEU A 268 -11.26 5.30 -4.32
N ILE A 269 -10.85 5.36 -3.05
CA ILE A 269 -10.28 6.55 -2.42
C ILE A 269 -8.94 6.93 -3.05
N VAL A 270 -8.02 5.96 -3.14
CA VAL A 270 -6.65 6.17 -3.62
C VAL A 270 -6.62 6.45 -5.12
N MET A 271 -7.43 5.75 -5.91
CA MET A 271 -7.47 5.97 -7.35
C MET A 271 -8.23 7.24 -7.71
N ASN A 272 -9.23 7.67 -6.92
CA ASN A 272 -9.88 8.96 -7.15
C ASN A 272 -8.90 10.13 -7.08
N THR A 273 -7.90 10.08 -6.19
CA THR A 273 -6.88 11.14 -6.11
C THR A 273 -5.98 11.15 -7.35
N VAL A 274 -5.56 9.96 -7.83
CA VAL A 274 -4.77 9.85 -9.08
C VAL A 274 -5.55 10.37 -10.28
N VAL A 275 -6.80 9.95 -10.47
CA VAL A 275 -7.59 10.38 -11.64
C VAL A 275 -7.97 11.85 -11.57
N GLN A 276 -8.22 12.42 -10.38
CA GLN A 276 -8.52 13.86 -10.25
C GLN A 276 -7.31 14.74 -10.60
N ASP A 277 -6.10 14.28 -10.33
CA ASP A 277 -4.87 14.96 -10.74
C ASP A 277 -4.69 14.89 -12.27
N ILE A 278 -5.00 13.75 -12.88
CA ILE A 278 -4.97 13.58 -14.34
C ILE A 278 -6.07 14.43 -15.00
N GLU A 279 -7.29 14.42 -14.48
CA GLU A 279 -8.42 15.21 -14.96
C GLU A 279 -8.08 16.71 -14.93
N GLU A 280 -7.43 17.21 -13.88
CA GLU A 280 -6.97 18.59 -13.81
C GLU A 280 -5.88 18.91 -14.85
N LEU A 281 -4.91 18.01 -15.02
CA LEU A 281 -3.84 18.17 -16.00
C LEU A 281 -4.39 18.27 -17.43
N PHE A 282 -5.40 17.46 -17.76
CA PHE A 282 -6.07 17.46 -19.06
C PHE A 282 -7.30 18.38 -19.15
N LYS A 283 -7.58 19.17 -18.11
CA LYS A 283 -8.74 20.09 -18.01
C LYS A 283 -10.08 19.40 -18.30
N ILE A 284 -10.23 18.17 -17.82
CA ILE A 284 -11.46 17.38 -17.94
C ILE A 284 -12.50 17.92 -16.94
N PRO A 285 -13.77 18.12 -17.37
CA PRO A 285 -14.83 18.58 -16.47
C PRO A 285 -15.04 17.63 -15.28
N ARG A 286 -15.35 18.19 -14.10
CA ARG A 286 -15.62 17.41 -12.88
C ARG A 286 -17.03 16.82 -12.82
N GLU A 287 -17.89 17.17 -13.77
CA GLU A 287 -19.24 16.62 -13.88
C GLU A 287 -19.20 15.21 -14.46
N PHE A 288 -20.25 14.43 -14.20
CA PHE A 288 -20.39 13.12 -14.82
C PHE A 288 -20.55 13.27 -16.33
N GLY A 289 -19.65 12.67 -17.09
CA GLY A 289 -19.65 12.78 -18.55
C GLY A 289 -18.67 11.80 -19.19
N TRP A 290 -18.82 11.59 -20.49
CA TRP A 290 -18.06 10.57 -21.22
C TRP A 290 -16.53 10.73 -21.11
N LYS A 291 -16.02 11.97 -21.10
CA LYS A 291 -14.59 12.26 -20.94
C LYS A 291 -14.04 11.82 -19.57
N ARG A 292 -14.86 11.98 -18.52
CA ARG A 292 -14.53 11.54 -17.16
C ARG A 292 -14.58 10.02 -17.07
N CYS A 293 -15.64 9.39 -17.58
CA CYS A 293 -15.76 7.93 -17.60
C CYS A 293 -14.60 7.30 -18.38
N LEU A 294 -14.24 7.87 -19.54
CA LEU A 294 -13.11 7.42 -20.35
C LEU A 294 -11.80 7.52 -19.58
N THR A 295 -11.45 8.72 -19.07
CA THR A 295 -10.20 8.94 -18.32
C THR A 295 -10.05 7.97 -17.14
N ARG A 296 -11.11 7.79 -16.35
CA ARG A 296 -11.09 6.91 -15.18
C ARG A 296 -10.99 5.44 -15.55
N THR A 297 -11.72 5.02 -16.58
CA THR A 297 -11.63 3.66 -17.11
C THR A 297 -10.22 3.38 -17.63
N THR A 298 -9.62 4.30 -18.38
CA THR A 298 -8.24 4.17 -18.88
C THR A 298 -7.25 3.96 -17.74
N VAL A 299 -7.38 4.69 -16.63
CA VAL A 299 -6.47 4.52 -15.49
C VAL A 299 -6.64 3.15 -14.82
N VAL A 300 -7.87 2.64 -14.68
CA VAL A 300 -8.10 1.28 -14.16
C VAL A 300 -7.55 0.24 -15.14
N VAL A 301 -7.70 0.44 -16.45
CA VAL A 301 -7.09 -0.44 -17.47
C VAL A 301 -5.56 -0.43 -17.37
N CYS A 302 -4.92 0.70 -17.08
CA CYS A 302 -3.49 0.73 -16.79
C CYS A 302 -3.12 -0.11 -15.55
N CYS A 303 -3.93 -0.09 -14.49
CA CYS A 303 -3.73 -0.98 -13.34
C CYS A 303 -3.88 -2.46 -13.75
N ILE A 304 -4.86 -2.78 -14.62
CA ILE A 304 -5.03 -4.14 -15.14
C ILE A 304 -3.76 -4.57 -15.89
N ILE A 305 -3.24 -3.74 -16.80
CA ILE A 305 -2.03 -4.06 -17.56
C ILE A 305 -0.86 -4.35 -16.61
N VAL A 306 -0.65 -3.51 -15.59
CA VAL A 306 0.44 -3.73 -14.62
C VAL A 306 0.22 -5.00 -13.80
N GLY A 307 -1.00 -5.23 -13.28
CA GLY A 307 -1.31 -6.41 -12.48
C GLY A 307 -1.27 -7.73 -13.26
N GLU A 308 -1.62 -7.72 -14.54
CA GLU A 308 -1.49 -8.88 -15.44
C GLU A 308 -0.04 -9.17 -15.82
N THR A 309 0.78 -8.11 -15.92
CA THR A 309 2.20 -8.23 -16.24
C THR A 309 3.00 -8.74 -15.03
N ILE A 310 2.61 -8.33 -13.82
CA ILE A 310 3.26 -8.70 -12.54
C ILE A 310 2.15 -9.08 -11.54
N PRO A 311 1.63 -10.33 -11.57
CA PRO A 311 0.51 -10.76 -10.73
C PRO A 311 0.88 -10.97 -9.25
N GLU A 312 2.16 -10.84 -8.91
CA GLU A 312 2.69 -10.91 -7.55
C GLU A 312 2.63 -9.52 -6.89
N PHE A 313 1.53 -9.30 -6.14
CA PHE A 313 1.26 -8.01 -5.50
C PHE A 313 2.36 -7.58 -4.52
N ASP A 314 3.05 -8.53 -3.88
CA ASP A 314 4.12 -8.29 -2.89
C ASP A 314 5.40 -7.76 -3.55
N LYS A 315 5.69 -8.14 -4.80
CA LYS A 315 6.78 -7.54 -5.59
C LYS A 315 6.48 -6.05 -5.88
N ILE A 316 5.24 -5.73 -6.25
CA ILE A 316 4.79 -4.34 -6.45
C ILE A 316 4.85 -3.56 -5.12
N LEU A 317 4.38 -4.17 -4.04
CA LEU A 317 4.41 -3.63 -2.68
C LEU A 317 5.82 -3.24 -2.26
N SER A 318 6.76 -4.16 -2.48
CA SER A 318 8.17 -3.99 -2.17
C SER A 318 8.78 -2.83 -2.95
N LEU A 319 8.53 -2.76 -4.26
CA LEU A 319 9.04 -1.69 -5.12
C LEU A 319 8.56 -0.32 -4.63
N ILE A 320 7.26 -0.16 -4.36
CA ILE A 320 6.68 1.11 -3.90
C ILE A 320 7.17 1.45 -2.49
N GLY A 321 7.22 0.44 -1.61
CA GLY A 321 7.71 0.56 -0.24
C GLY A 321 9.14 1.05 -0.17
N GLY A 322 10.05 0.36 -0.85
CA GLY A 322 11.48 0.68 -0.91
C GLY A 322 11.80 1.98 -1.64
N SER A 323 10.97 2.40 -2.60
CA SER A 323 11.19 3.62 -3.37
C SER A 323 10.40 4.82 -2.82
N THR A 324 9.20 5.06 -3.33
CA THR A 324 8.46 6.30 -3.11
C THR A 324 7.94 6.44 -1.69
N ILE A 325 7.49 5.37 -1.04
CA ILE A 325 7.07 5.43 0.37
C ILE A 325 8.27 5.70 1.28
N THR A 326 9.42 5.08 1.01
CA THR A 326 10.66 5.38 1.76
C THR A 326 10.98 6.87 1.72
N LEU A 327 10.93 7.45 0.52
CA LEU A 327 11.15 8.88 0.35
C LEU A 327 10.09 9.73 1.06
N LEU A 328 8.80 9.44 0.86
CA LEU A 328 7.68 10.24 1.35
C LEU A 328 7.43 10.13 2.86
N THR A 329 7.81 9.02 3.48
CA THR A 329 7.54 8.78 4.91
C THR A 329 8.79 8.98 5.76
N PHE A 330 9.94 8.54 5.28
CA PHE A 330 11.15 8.45 6.10
C PHE A 330 12.19 9.51 5.70
N VAL A 331 12.44 9.75 4.41
CA VAL A 331 13.56 10.64 4.01
C VAL A 331 13.14 12.11 3.97
N PHE A 332 12.10 12.43 3.20
CA PHE A 332 11.71 13.80 2.93
C PHE A 332 11.16 14.55 4.15
N PRO A 333 10.28 13.99 4.99
CA PRO A 333 9.75 14.74 6.13
C PRO A 333 10.82 15.29 7.10
N PRO A 334 11.75 14.48 7.63
CA PRO A 334 12.77 15.01 8.54
C PRO A 334 13.77 15.92 7.83
N TYR A 335 14.07 15.67 6.54
CA TYR A 335 14.93 16.56 5.75
C TYR A 335 14.31 17.95 5.55
N PHE A 336 13.03 18.00 5.15
CA PHE A 336 12.29 19.26 4.99
C PHE A 336 12.12 19.98 6.32
N TYR A 337 11.82 19.25 7.39
CA TYR A 337 11.70 19.83 8.73
C TYR A 337 12.99 20.53 9.15
N LYS A 338 14.12 19.85 9.02
CA LYS A 338 15.43 20.43 9.29
C LYS A 338 15.67 21.68 8.44
N LYS A 339 15.45 21.60 7.12
CA LYS A 339 15.66 22.73 6.19
C LYS A 339 14.80 23.94 6.51
N LEU A 340 13.55 23.72 6.91
CA LEU A 340 12.65 24.81 7.30
C LEU A 340 13.05 25.43 8.63
N CYS A 341 13.46 24.63 9.63
CA CYS A 341 13.92 25.14 10.92
C CYS A 341 15.22 25.94 10.82
N ASP A 342 16.18 25.47 10.01
CA ASP A 342 17.48 26.14 9.81
C ASP A 342 17.40 27.42 8.96
N ARG A 343 16.23 27.74 8.39
CA ARG A 343 16.05 28.89 7.50
C ARG A 343 15.71 30.14 8.30
N GLU A 344 16.56 31.15 8.16
CA GLU A 344 16.41 32.48 8.78
C GLU A 344 16.12 33.51 7.69
N GLU A 345 14.99 34.22 7.82
CA GLU A 345 14.62 35.32 6.93
C GLU A 345 14.16 36.53 7.77
N PRO A 346 14.48 37.78 7.38
CA PRO A 346 14.03 38.97 8.09
C PRO A 346 12.49 39.02 8.17
N GLY A 347 11.94 39.15 9.37
CA GLY A 347 10.50 39.17 9.63
C GLY A 347 9.90 37.84 10.12
N TRP A 348 10.71 36.79 10.32
CA TRP A 348 10.29 35.58 11.03
C TRP A 348 10.79 35.60 12.47
N ASP A 349 9.89 35.90 13.42
CA ASP A 349 10.23 36.17 14.82
C ASP A 349 10.69 34.93 15.63
N ARG A 350 10.60 33.71 15.07
CA ARG A 350 10.87 32.45 15.79
C ARG A 350 11.96 31.62 15.12
N VAL A 351 13.16 31.67 15.68
CA VAL A 351 14.23 30.70 15.39
C VAL A 351 13.90 29.38 16.08
N ARG A 352 13.62 28.33 15.30
CA ARG A 352 13.32 26.99 15.83
C ARG A 352 14.62 26.21 15.98
N GLN A 353 15.15 26.17 17.20
CA GLN A 353 16.35 25.41 17.55
C GLN A 353 16.02 23.92 17.67
N ILE A 354 16.56 23.10 16.77
CA ILE A 354 16.49 21.64 16.88
C ILE A 354 17.65 21.15 17.77
N PRO A 355 17.38 20.44 18.88
CA PRO A 355 18.43 19.86 19.75
C PRO A 355 19.38 18.94 18.99
N LEU A 356 20.64 18.83 19.46
CA LEU A 356 21.67 18.04 18.79
C LEU A 356 21.30 16.56 18.63
N PHE A 357 20.74 15.94 19.68
CA PHE A 357 20.33 14.52 19.63
C PHE A 357 19.27 14.28 18.53
N GLU A 358 18.33 15.22 18.36
CA GLU A 358 17.29 15.12 17.35
C GLU A 358 17.88 15.32 15.94
N ARG A 359 18.85 16.23 15.78
CA ARG A 359 19.59 16.39 14.51
C ARG A 359 20.33 15.11 14.11
N ILE A 360 20.97 14.44 15.07
CA ILE A 360 21.66 13.15 14.85
C ILE A 360 20.65 12.09 14.41
N TYR A 361 19.52 11.99 15.11
CA TYR A 361 18.47 11.04 14.77
C TYR A 361 17.87 11.28 13.38
N ILE A 362 17.60 12.54 13.01
CA ILE A 362 17.15 12.91 11.65
C ILE A 362 18.13 12.42 10.59
N TRP A 363 19.43 12.64 10.77
CA TRP A 363 20.44 12.19 9.81
C TRP A 363 20.55 10.67 9.73
N ASN A 364 20.45 9.98 10.87
CA ASN A 364 20.45 8.52 10.91
C ASN A 364 19.24 7.95 10.15
N LEU A 365 18.05 8.51 10.37
CA LEU A 365 16.83 8.10 9.70
C LEU A 365 16.91 8.34 8.18
N ILE A 366 17.43 9.50 7.76
CA ILE A 366 17.69 9.79 6.33
C ILE A 366 18.67 8.78 5.73
N LEU A 367 19.77 8.48 6.41
CA LEU A 367 20.79 7.56 5.92
C LEU A 367 20.24 6.13 5.77
N ILE A 368 19.54 5.62 6.78
CA ILE A 368 18.90 4.30 6.75
C ILE A 368 17.83 4.26 5.65
N GLY A 369 17.02 5.31 5.52
CA GLY A 369 16.01 5.42 4.47
C GLY A 369 16.63 5.39 3.07
N ILE A 370 17.70 6.14 2.81
CA ILE A 370 18.36 6.15 1.50
C ILE A 370 19.02 4.81 1.20
N LEU A 371 19.82 4.27 2.13
CA LEU A 371 20.55 3.02 1.89
C LEU A 371 19.62 1.81 1.82
N GLY A 372 18.71 1.68 2.80
CA GLY A 372 17.74 0.61 2.86
C GLY A 372 16.70 0.68 1.74
N GLY A 373 16.22 1.89 1.42
CA GLY A 373 15.31 2.10 0.30
C GLY A 373 15.95 1.81 -1.06
N ALA A 374 17.21 2.21 -1.27
CA ALA A 374 17.93 1.91 -2.51
C ALA A 374 18.17 0.39 -2.66
N ALA A 375 18.63 -0.28 -1.60
CA ALA A 375 18.79 -1.73 -1.61
C ALA A 375 17.47 -2.46 -1.84
N SER A 376 16.39 -2.05 -1.17
CA SER A 376 15.04 -2.59 -1.36
C SER A 376 14.52 -2.39 -2.78
N THR A 377 14.66 -1.17 -3.33
CA THR A 377 14.26 -0.86 -4.70
C THR A 377 15.04 -1.71 -5.70
N PHE A 378 16.35 -1.86 -5.50
CA PHE A 378 17.19 -2.70 -6.37
C PHE A 378 16.74 -4.16 -6.34
N SER A 379 16.55 -4.74 -5.15
CA SER A 379 16.09 -6.11 -5.00
C SER A 379 14.69 -6.32 -5.59
N ALA A 380 13.77 -5.38 -5.41
CA ALA A 380 12.43 -5.43 -6.00
C ALA A 380 12.47 -5.37 -7.53
N ILE A 381 13.28 -4.50 -8.12
CA ILE A 381 13.46 -4.44 -9.58
C ILE A 381 14.06 -5.75 -10.11
N LYS A 382 15.07 -6.28 -9.42
CA LYS A 382 15.69 -7.57 -9.78
C LYS A 382 14.67 -8.70 -9.71
N ALA A 383 13.84 -8.74 -8.67
CA ALA A 383 12.78 -9.73 -8.52
C ALA A 383 11.75 -9.60 -9.64
N ILE A 384 11.28 -8.39 -9.97
CA ILE A 384 10.34 -8.15 -11.08
C ILE A 384 10.95 -8.51 -12.44
N ALA A 385 12.24 -8.26 -12.64
CA ALA A 385 12.93 -8.56 -13.89
C ALA A 385 13.27 -10.04 -14.08
N ALA A 386 13.07 -10.89 -13.06
CA ALA A 386 13.28 -12.31 -13.17
C ALA A 386 12.30 -12.94 -14.17
N GLN A 387 12.73 -13.99 -14.87
CA GLN A 387 12.01 -14.56 -16.03
C GLN A 387 10.65 -15.17 -15.66
N ASP A 388 10.47 -15.54 -14.41
CA ASP A 388 9.26 -16.13 -13.82
C ASP A 388 8.23 -15.08 -13.35
N SER A 389 8.63 -13.82 -13.23
CA SER A 389 7.76 -12.73 -12.76
C SER A 389 6.77 -12.23 -13.80
N PHE A 390 7.05 -12.45 -15.10
CA PHE A 390 6.20 -12.01 -16.19
C PHE A 390 5.28 -13.15 -16.64
N THR A 391 3.98 -12.99 -16.42
CA THR A 391 2.97 -13.91 -16.95
C THR A 391 2.41 -13.41 -18.28
N LYS A 392 2.02 -14.34 -19.15
CA LYS A 392 1.25 -13.99 -20.34
C LYS A 392 -0.13 -13.48 -19.90
N PRO A 393 -0.53 -12.25 -20.28
CA PRO A 393 -1.82 -11.72 -19.87
C PRO A 393 -3.00 -12.54 -20.43
N CYS A 394 -4.17 -12.54 -19.78
CA CYS A 394 -5.31 -13.34 -20.28
C CYS A 394 -5.71 -12.98 -21.71
N TRP A 395 -5.65 -11.69 -22.04
CA TRP A 395 -6.01 -11.20 -23.37
C TRP A 395 -5.05 -11.69 -24.45
N TRP A 396 -3.83 -12.12 -24.11
CA TRP A 396 -2.90 -12.73 -25.07
C TRP A 396 -3.49 -14.00 -25.70
N HIS A 397 -4.17 -14.84 -24.91
CA HIS A 397 -4.84 -16.02 -25.41
C HIS A 397 -6.02 -15.66 -26.32
N LEU A 398 -6.83 -14.66 -25.93
CA LEU A 398 -7.93 -14.16 -26.76
C LEU A 398 -7.44 -13.65 -28.13
N PHE A 399 -6.32 -12.92 -28.17
CA PHE A 399 -5.73 -12.47 -29.44
C PHE A 399 -5.19 -13.63 -30.27
N ASN A 400 -4.56 -14.63 -29.66
CA ASN A 400 -4.09 -15.81 -30.36
C ASN A 400 -5.25 -16.62 -30.93
N ASP A 401 -6.30 -16.87 -30.16
CA ASP A 401 -7.49 -17.62 -30.58
C ASP A 401 -8.25 -16.88 -31.71
N ILE A 402 -8.30 -15.55 -31.66
CA ILE A 402 -8.84 -14.71 -32.75
C ILE A 402 -7.94 -14.76 -33.99
N SER A 403 -6.61 -14.79 -33.81
CA SER A 403 -5.64 -14.83 -34.92
C SER A 403 -5.58 -16.20 -35.61
N GLU A 404 -5.82 -17.28 -34.87
CA GLU A 404 -5.80 -18.66 -35.36
C GLU A 404 -7.18 -19.11 -35.90
N GLY A 405 -8.21 -18.27 -35.79
CA GLY A 405 -9.52 -18.51 -36.41
C GLY A 405 -10.33 -19.64 -35.77
N SER A 406 -10.01 -20.07 -34.54
CA SER A 406 -10.72 -21.16 -33.86
C SER A 406 -11.84 -20.63 -32.96
N LEU A 407 -12.95 -20.21 -33.57
CA LEU A 407 -14.19 -19.88 -32.83
C LEU A 407 -14.96 -21.13 -32.32
N THR A 408 -14.36 -22.32 -32.36
CA THR A 408 -15.03 -23.60 -32.04
C THR A 408 -14.56 -24.34 -30.79
N ASP A 409 -13.53 -23.89 -30.07
CA ASP A 409 -13.00 -24.63 -28.89
C ASP A 409 -12.86 -23.78 -27.62
N ILE A 410 -13.89 -23.00 -27.29
CA ILE A 410 -13.93 -22.20 -26.04
C ILE A 410 -14.04 -23.09 -24.78
N ASP A 411 -14.39 -24.38 -24.91
CA ASP A 411 -14.72 -25.23 -23.74
C ASP A 411 -13.62 -26.22 -23.27
N GLN A 412 -12.42 -26.29 -23.88
CA GLN A 412 -11.45 -27.34 -23.52
C GLN A 412 -10.03 -26.92 -23.11
N HIS A 413 -9.66 -25.64 -23.03
CA HIS A 413 -8.27 -25.24 -22.73
C HIS A 413 -8.01 -24.55 -21.38
N VAL A 414 -9.01 -24.44 -20.50
CA VAL A 414 -8.83 -23.82 -19.16
C VAL A 414 -8.28 -24.79 -18.09
N ALA A 415 -8.08 -26.08 -18.43
CA ALA A 415 -7.75 -27.12 -17.44
C ALA A 415 -6.25 -27.41 -17.24
N GLN A 416 -5.31 -26.72 -17.90
CA GLN A 416 -3.88 -27.08 -17.83
C GLN A 416 -2.95 -25.90 -17.60
N THR A 417 -2.97 -25.35 -16.38
CA THR A 417 -1.78 -24.72 -15.80
C THR A 417 -1.77 -24.96 -14.28
N HIS A 418 -0.74 -25.68 -13.85
CA HIS A 418 -0.35 -26.15 -12.49
C HIS A 418 -0.80 -27.57 -12.10
N PRO A 419 0.15 -28.50 -11.86
CA PRO A 419 -0.15 -29.75 -11.18
C PRO A 419 -0.44 -29.44 -9.71
N VAL A 420 -1.69 -29.62 -9.31
CA VAL A 420 -2.05 -29.82 -7.90
C VAL A 420 -1.39 -31.14 -7.50
N SER A 421 -0.35 -31.06 -6.65
CA SER A 421 0.20 -32.23 -5.98
C SER A 421 -0.91 -32.86 -5.13
N GLN A 422 -1.46 -33.95 -5.64
CA GLN A 422 -2.35 -34.83 -4.89
C GLN A 422 -1.57 -35.41 -3.72
N LEU A 423 -1.97 -35.08 -2.51
CA LEU A 423 -1.72 -35.91 -1.33
C LEU A 423 -3.06 -36.53 -0.94
N ALA A 424 -3.09 -37.86 -0.95
CA ALA A 424 -4.11 -38.70 -0.37
C ALA A 424 -3.42 -39.86 0.37
N PRO A 425 -4.09 -40.54 1.30
CA PRO A 425 -5.15 -40.09 2.21
C PRO A 425 -4.61 -39.67 3.60
#